data_AF-A0A0B7IUZ2-F1
#
_entry.id   AF-A0A0B7IUZ2-F1
#
_cell.length_a   1.000
_cell.length_b   1.000
_cell.length_c   1.000
_cell.angle_alpha   90.00
_cell.angle_beta   90.00
_cell.angle_gamma   90.00
#
_symmetry.space_group_name_H-M   'P 1'
#
loop_
_entity.id
_entity.type
_entity.pdbx_description
1 polymer ?
#
loop_
_entity_poly.entity_id
_entity_poly.type
_entity_poly.pdbx_seq_one_letter_code
_entity_poly.pdbx_strand_id
1 'polypeptide(L)'
;MNLNFLQAQQNLENIRLSISKLEDEAMILNKNEKNIDLNFIKDKVNYSPQTLLSFEQLRKSVIQWEQNYLITSSIDGTVSFQNFIETNQYIASGDVVLSIIPNEKKGLVGIMNIPSANSGKIQKNSKVLIKLDNYRYQRIWNYRRKS
;
A
#
# COMPACT_ATOMS: atom_id res chain seq x y z
N MET A 1 55.57 -61.73 29.93
CA MET A 1 54.29 -61.02 29.69
C MET A 1 53.92 -61.26 28.23
N ASN A 2 52.70 -61.73 27.96
CA ASN A 2 52.34 -62.41 26.71
C ASN A 2 51.85 -61.41 25.63
N LEU A 3 52.40 -61.47 24.42
CA LEU A 3 52.13 -60.54 23.29
C LEU A 3 50.64 -60.38 22.98
N ASN A 4 49.86 -61.46 23.12
CA ASN A 4 48.42 -61.47 22.89
C ASN A 4 47.66 -60.58 23.88
N PHE A 5 48.14 -60.47 25.14
CA PHE A 5 47.53 -59.60 26.14
C PHE A 5 47.71 -58.12 25.77
N LEU A 6 48.90 -57.75 25.29
CA LEU A 6 49.19 -56.38 24.86
C LEU A 6 48.36 -55.98 23.63
N GLN A 7 48.23 -56.88 22.65
CA GLN A 7 47.36 -56.64 21.48
C GLN A 7 45.89 -56.51 21.86
N ALA A 8 45.39 -57.34 22.78
CA ALA A 8 44.02 -57.24 23.29
C ALA A 8 43.79 -55.89 24.00
N GLN A 9 44.77 -55.40 24.76
CA GLN A 9 44.70 -54.11 25.44
C GLN A 9 44.69 -52.93 24.46
N GLN A 10 45.51 -52.98 23.40
CA GLN A 10 45.50 -51.98 22.32
C GLN A 10 44.16 -51.94 21.57
N ASN A 11 43.60 -53.12 21.24
CA ASN A 11 42.30 -53.20 20.60
C ASN A 11 41.18 -52.62 21.47
N LEU A 12 41.23 -52.87 22.78
CA LEU A 12 40.26 -52.32 23.72
C LEU A 12 40.30 -50.78 23.76
N GLU A 13 41.49 -50.18 23.73
CA GLU A 13 41.61 -48.72 23.64
C GLU A 13 41.14 -48.16 22.30
N ASN A 14 41.44 -48.82 21.18
CA ASN A 14 40.92 -48.41 19.88
C ASN A 14 39.39 -48.45 19.83
N ILE A 15 38.77 -49.45 20.47
CA ILE A 15 37.31 -49.54 20.60
C ILE A 15 36.79 -48.40 21.47
N ARG A 16 37.43 -48.08 22.60
CA ARG A 16 37.04 -46.94 23.46
C ARG A 16 37.09 -45.61 22.72
N LEU A 17 38.16 -45.36 21.98
CA LEU A 17 38.30 -44.16 21.15
C LEU A 17 37.20 -44.09 20.07
N SER A 18 36.83 -45.24 19.50
CA SER A 18 35.74 -45.30 18.52
C SER A 18 34.38 -45.00 19.15
N ILE A 19 34.11 -45.52 20.36
CA ILE A 19 32.89 -45.21 21.12
C ILE A 19 32.81 -43.71 21.41
N SER A 20 33.90 -43.11 21.92
CA SER A 20 33.93 -41.67 22.23
C SER A 20 33.66 -40.81 20.99
N LYS A 21 34.21 -41.18 19.83
CA LYS A 21 33.92 -40.47 18.57
C LYS A 21 32.46 -40.57 18.15
N LEU A 22 31.85 -41.75 18.31
CA LEU A 22 30.44 -41.96 17.98
C LEU A 22 29.52 -41.18 18.94
N GLU A 23 29.90 -41.06 20.21
CA GLU A 23 29.17 -40.23 21.18
C GLU A 23 29.23 -38.74 20.81
N ASP A 24 30.41 -38.24 20.41
CA ASP A 24 30.58 -36.87 19.92
C ASP A 24 29.75 -36.61 18.66
N GLU A 25 29.77 -37.53 17.69
CA GLU A 25 28.93 -37.44 16.49
C GLU A 25 27.44 -37.44 16.83
N ALA A 26 26.99 -38.31 17.74
CA ALA A 26 25.60 -38.34 18.19
C ALA A 26 25.21 -37.01 18.86
N MET A 27 26.12 -36.40 19.64
CA MET A 27 25.88 -35.10 20.26
C MET A 27 25.76 -33.98 19.21
N ILE A 28 26.61 -33.99 18.19
CA ILE A 28 26.56 -33.03 17.07
C ILE A 28 25.24 -33.19 16.29
N LEU A 29 24.85 -34.42 15.97
CA LEU A 29 23.61 -34.72 15.25
C LEU A 29 22.38 -34.23 16.03
N ASN A 30 22.30 -34.53 17.33
CA ASN A 30 21.22 -34.04 18.20
C ASN A 30 21.15 -32.50 18.25
N LYS A 31 22.31 -31.83 18.24
CA LYS A 31 22.36 -30.37 18.20
C LYS A 31 21.85 -29.84 16.85
N ASN A 32 22.22 -30.48 15.76
CA ASN A 32 21.78 -30.11 14.41
C ASN A 32 20.28 -30.31 14.23
N GLU A 33 19.72 -31.41 14.72
CA GLU A 33 18.28 -31.68 14.72
C GLU A 33 17.51 -30.54 15.41
N LYS A 34 17.92 -30.18 16.63
CA LYS A 34 17.31 -29.05 17.37
C LYS A 34 17.40 -27.73 16.59
N ASN A 35 18.51 -27.47 15.92
CA ASN A 35 18.67 -26.26 15.10
C ASN A 35 17.74 -26.28 13.88
N ILE A 36 17.55 -27.44 13.24
CA ILE A 36 16.63 -27.60 12.10
C ILE A 36 15.20 -27.31 12.56
N ASP A 37 14.77 -27.86 13.69
CA ASP A 37 13.44 -27.60 14.26
C ASP A 37 13.22 -26.12 14.59
N LEU A 38 14.21 -25.49 15.22
CA LEU A 38 14.15 -24.06 15.53
C LEU A 38 14.05 -23.19 14.27
N ASN A 39 14.82 -23.51 13.23
CA ASN A 39 14.75 -22.81 11.96
C ASN A 39 13.39 -23.03 11.28
N PHE A 40 12.86 -24.25 11.29
CA PHE A 40 11.54 -24.54 10.73
C PHE A 40 10.43 -23.75 11.43
N ILE A 41 10.46 -23.67 12.77
CA ILE A 41 9.51 -22.86 13.55
C ILE A 41 9.66 -21.38 13.21
N LYS A 42 10.90 -20.88 13.19
CA LYS A 42 11.21 -19.48 12.87
C LYS A 42 10.70 -19.11 11.48
N ASP A 43 10.95 -19.94 10.49
CA ASP A 43 10.51 -19.71 9.11
C ASP A 43 8.98 -19.69 9.06
N LYS A 44 8.31 -20.66 9.69
CA LYS A 44 6.85 -20.73 9.76
C LYS A 44 6.21 -19.48 10.39
N VAL A 45 6.83 -18.94 11.43
CA VAL A 45 6.38 -17.69 12.09
C VAL A 45 6.58 -16.48 11.19
N ASN A 46 7.64 -16.47 10.36
CA ASN A 46 7.98 -15.31 9.52
C ASN A 46 7.30 -15.30 8.14
N TYR A 47 6.83 -16.45 7.62
CA TYR A 47 6.17 -16.48 6.31
C TYR A 47 4.85 -15.70 6.28
N SER A 48 4.03 -15.78 7.33
CA SER A 48 2.72 -15.13 7.32
C SER A 48 2.80 -13.60 7.39
N PRO A 49 3.64 -12.98 8.25
CA PRO A 49 3.78 -11.53 8.28
C PRO A 49 4.44 -11.00 7.00
N GLN A 50 5.43 -11.70 6.45
CA GLN A 50 6.13 -11.26 5.24
C GLN A 50 5.20 -11.26 4.02
N THR A 51 4.32 -12.26 3.91
CA THR A 51 3.33 -12.34 2.83
C THR A 51 2.31 -11.21 2.95
N LEU A 52 1.81 -10.94 4.16
CA LEU A 52 0.88 -9.83 4.41
C LEU A 52 1.50 -8.47 4.08
N LEU A 53 2.74 -8.23 4.50
CA LEU A 53 3.46 -6.99 4.20
C LEU A 53 3.60 -6.77 2.69
N SER A 54 3.96 -7.83 1.95
CA SER A 54 4.11 -7.78 0.50
C SER A 54 2.77 -7.50 -0.19
N PHE A 55 1.68 -8.10 0.30
CA PHE A 55 0.33 -7.83 -0.18
C PHE A 55 -0.10 -6.37 0.03
N GLU A 56 0.13 -5.81 1.22
CA GLU A 56 -0.21 -4.41 1.50
C GLU A 56 0.63 -3.42 0.68
N GLN A 57 1.89 -3.74 0.38
CA GLN A 57 2.72 -2.96 -0.53
C GLN A 57 2.17 -2.94 -1.95
N LEU A 58 1.74 -4.10 -2.47
CA LEU A 58 1.10 -4.19 -3.77
C LEU A 58 -0.19 -3.38 -3.80
N ARG A 59 -1.05 -3.54 -2.80
CA ARG A 59 -2.31 -2.79 -2.68
C ARG A 59 -2.09 -1.28 -2.69
N LYS A 60 -1.11 -0.79 -1.94
CA LYS A 60 -0.75 0.64 -1.94
C LYS A 60 -0.28 1.12 -3.32
N SER A 61 0.53 0.30 -4.00
CA SER A 61 1.04 0.63 -5.32
C SER A 61 -0.09 0.73 -6.36
N VAL A 62 -1.09 -0.15 -6.28
CA VAL A 62 -2.29 -0.09 -7.13
C VAL A 62 -3.09 1.19 -6.86
N ILE A 63 -3.38 1.50 -5.59
CA ILE A 63 -4.11 2.72 -5.22
C ILE A 63 -3.37 3.98 -5.69
N GLN A 64 -2.04 4.01 -5.55
CA GLN A 64 -1.23 5.13 -6.01
C GLN A 64 -1.25 5.26 -7.54
N TRP A 65 -1.22 4.14 -8.26
CA TRP A 65 -1.37 4.15 -9.72
C TRP A 65 -2.75 4.69 -10.13
N GLU A 66 -3.82 4.24 -9.48
CA GLU A 66 -5.18 4.75 -9.74
C GLU A 66 -5.26 6.26 -9.51
N GLN A 67 -4.70 6.77 -8.41
CA GLN A 67 -4.69 8.21 -8.10
C GLN A 67 -3.90 9.04 -9.10
N ASN A 68 -2.81 8.50 -9.65
CA ASN A 68 -1.92 9.24 -10.54
C ASN A 68 -2.35 9.21 -12.01
N TYR A 69 -3.04 8.15 -12.43
CA TYR A 69 -3.27 7.89 -13.85
C TYR A 69 -4.75 7.71 -14.23
N LEU A 70 -5.65 7.48 -13.26
CA LEU A 70 -7.07 7.33 -13.54
C LEU A 70 -7.81 8.65 -13.29
N ILE A 71 -8.45 9.18 -14.34
CA ILE A 71 -9.36 10.32 -14.21
C ILE A 71 -10.76 9.77 -13.90
N THR A 72 -11.21 9.94 -12.67
CA THR A 72 -12.55 9.49 -12.22
C THR A 72 -13.44 10.67 -11.85
N SER A 73 -14.75 10.50 -12.03
CA SER A 73 -15.75 11.45 -11.55
C SER A 73 -16.23 11.10 -10.15
N SER A 74 -16.40 12.09 -9.29
CA SER A 74 -17.12 11.91 -8.01
C SER A 74 -18.65 12.08 -8.13
N ILE A 75 -19.14 12.45 -9.31
CA ILE A 75 -20.56 12.75 -9.57
C ILE A 75 -21.05 12.12 -10.87
N ASP A 76 -22.32 11.74 -10.90
CA ASP A 76 -22.98 11.31 -12.12
C ASP A 76 -23.31 12.52 -13.01
N GLY A 77 -22.95 12.44 -14.28
CA GLY A 77 -23.13 13.55 -15.20
C GLY A 77 -22.69 13.22 -16.62
N THR A 78 -22.85 14.19 -17.51
CA THR A 78 -22.37 14.10 -18.89
C THR A 78 -20.97 14.70 -18.99
N VAL A 79 -20.05 13.99 -19.64
CA VAL A 79 -18.68 14.46 -19.88
C VAL A 79 -18.68 15.49 -21.01
N SER A 80 -18.07 16.64 -20.76
CA SER A 80 -17.83 17.71 -21.74
C SER A 80 -16.32 17.92 -21.87
N PHE A 81 -15.81 17.80 -23.08
CA PHE A 81 -14.40 18.02 -23.39
C PHE A 81 -14.20 19.48 -23.77
N GLN A 82 -13.28 20.17 -23.11
CA GLN A 82 -12.95 21.57 -23.48
C GLN A 82 -12.14 21.64 -24.77
N ASN A 83 -11.31 20.64 -25.04
CA ASN A 83 -10.47 20.53 -26.22
C ASN A 83 -10.50 19.09 -26.79
N PHE A 84 -10.11 18.93 -28.05
CA PHE A 84 -9.91 17.62 -28.67
C PHE A 84 -8.66 16.96 -28.08
N ILE A 85 -8.79 15.78 -27.47
CA ILE A 85 -7.67 15.02 -26.91
C ILE A 85 -7.23 13.98 -27.94
N GLU A 86 -5.96 14.02 -28.33
CA GLU A 86 -5.36 13.01 -29.21
C GLU A 86 -4.56 11.98 -28.41
N THR A 87 -4.37 10.80 -28.99
CA THR A 87 -3.49 9.77 -28.41
C THR A 87 -2.05 10.29 -28.34
N ASN A 88 -1.38 10.04 -27.21
CA ASN A 88 -0.01 10.52 -26.91
C ASN A 88 0.14 12.05 -26.72
N GLN A 89 -0.94 12.77 -26.45
CA GLN A 89 -0.85 14.17 -26.07
C GLN A 89 -0.26 14.32 -24.67
N TYR A 90 0.75 15.19 -24.52
CA TYR A 90 1.27 15.59 -23.22
C TYR A 90 0.27 16.54 -22.53
N ILE A 91 -0.10 16.22 -21.29
CA ILE A 91 -1.00 17.02 -20.46
C ILE A 91 -0.24 17.37 -19.18
N ALA A 92 -0.15 18.66 -18.86
CA ALA A 92 0.51 19.10 -17.64
C ALA A 92 -0.39 18.89 -16.41
N SER A 93 0.23 18.64 -15.26
CA SER A 93 -0.50 18.53 -14.01
C SER A 93 -1.19 19.86 -13.67
N GLY A 94 -2.52 19.83 -13.52
CA GLY A 94 -3.34 21.01 -13.23
C GLY A 94 -4.13 21.53 -14.43
N ASP A 95 -3.87 21.02 -15.64
CA ASP A 95 -4.68 21.36 -16.81
C ASP A 95 -6.06 20.71 -16.72
N VAL A 96 -7.09 21.48 -17.07
CA VAL A 96 -8.46 20.97 -17.13
C VAL A 96 -8.65 20.24 -18.46
N VAL A 97 -8.73 18.92 -18.39
CA VAL A 97 -8.84 18.05 -19.56
C VAL A 97 -10.31 17.81 -19.96
N LEU A 98 -11.18 17.66 -18.96
CA LEU A 98 -12.61 17.40 -19.12
C LEU A 98 -13.40 18.02 -17.96
N SER A 99 -14.67 18.31 -18.21
CA SER A 99 -15.63 18.81 -17.22
C SER A 99 -16.85 17.90 -17.17
N ILE A 100 -17.43 17.73 -15.99
CA ILE A 100 -18.59 16.86 -15.81
C ILE A 100 -19.79 17.73 -15.46
N ILE A 101 -20.81 17.67 -16.32
CA ILE A 101 -22.05 18.41 -16.14
C ILE A 101 -23.02 17.51 -15.38
N PRO A 102 -23.39 17.84 -14.13
CA PRO A 102 -24.32 17.04 -13.36
C PRO A 102 -25.68 16.94 -14.06
N ASN A 103 -26.32 15.77 -14.01
CA ASN A 103 -27.63 15.57 -14.65
C ASN A 103 -28.76 16.36 -13.95
N GLU A 104 -28.61 16.69 -12.65
CA GLU A 104 -29.56 17.54 -11.93
C GLU A 104 -29.21 19.03 -12.07
N LYS A 105 -29.91 19.74 -12.98
CA LYS A 105 -29.79 21.20 -13.14
C LYS A 105 -30.49 21.94 -11.99
N LYS A 106 -29.80 22.14 -10.86
CA LYS A 106 -30.26 23.03 -9.77
C LYS A 106 -29.37 24.26 -9.65
N GLY A 107 -29.57 25.22 -10.55
CA GLY A 107 -28.97 26.56 -10.45
C GLY A 107 -27.50 26.65 -10.88
N LEU A 108 -26.95 27.84 -10.72
CA LEU A 108 -25.60 28.25 -11.16
C LEU A 108 -24.53 27.40 -10.45
N VAL A 109 -23.76 26.64 -11.22
CA VAL A 109 -22.69 25.76 -10.70
C VAL A 109 -21.38 26.54 -10.69
N GLY A 110 -20.84 26.78 -9.49
CA GLY A 110 -19.50 27.34 -9.31
C GLY A 110 -18.47 26.24 -9.08
N ILE A 111 -17.35 26.27 -9.81
CA ILE A 111 -16.24 25.33 -9.65
C ILE A 111 -15.19 26.01 -8.75
N MET A 112 -14.74 25.31 -7.70
CA MET A 112 -13.70 25.79 -6.78
C MET A 112 -12.59 24.75 -6.69
N ASN A 113 -11.35 25.17 -6.96
CA ASN A 113 -10.16 24.35 -6.74
C ASN A 113 -9.76 24.42 -5.26
N ILE A 114 -9.75 23.28 -4.57
CA ILE A 114 -9.40 23.20 -3.15
C ILE A 114 -8.13 22.35 -3.01
N PRO A 115 -7.04 22.89 -2.43
CA PRO A 115 -5.84 22.12 -2.15
C PRO A 115 -6.11 20.93 -1.23
N SER A 116 -5.48 19.80 -1.51
CA SER A 116 -5.61 18.54 -0.76
C SER A 116 -5.34 18.67 0.74
N ALA A 117 -4.53 19.64 1.17
CA ALA A 117 -4.24 19.91 2.59
C ALA A 117 -5.48 20.24 3.44
N ASN A 118 -6.58 20.70 2.83
CA ASN A 118 -7.80 21.11 3.54
C ASN A 118 -9.02 20.21 3.26
N SER A 119 -8.87 19.13 2.50
CA SER A 119 -9.99 18.27 2.07
C SER A 119 -10.68 17.53 3.24
N GLY A 120 -9.95 17.22 4.32
CA GLY A 120 -10.50 16.54 5.50
C GLY A 120 -11.52 17.35 6.32
N LYS A 121 -11.69 18.65 6.02
CA LYS A 121 -12.66 19.53 6.69
C LYS A 121 -13.94 19.74 5.88
N ILE A 122 -14.05 19.10 4.71
CA ILE A 122 -15.16 19.29 3.79
C ILE A 122 -16.14 18.14 3.96
N GLN A 123 -17.40 18.47 4.23
CA GLN A 123 -18.50 17.51 4.33
C GLN A 123 -19.58 17.86 3.32
N LYS A 124 -20.38 16.87 2.93
CA LYS A 124 -21.57 17.12 2.11
C LYS A 124 -22.46 18.14 2.84
N ASN A 125 -22.82 19.24 2.17
CA ASN A 125 -23.58 20.39 2.70
C ASN A 125 -22.81 21.43 3.53
N SER A 126 -21.47 21.49 3.45
CA SER A 126 -20.72 22.59 4.08
C SER A 126 -21.06 23.96 3.45
N LYS A 127 -21.34 24.97 4.30
CA LYS A 127 -21.55 26.35 3.86
C LYS A 127 -20.23 26.96 3.42
N VAL A 128 -20.17 27.50 2.19
CA VAL A 128 -19.00 28.20 1.65
C VAL A 128 -19.27 29.70 1.53
N LEU A 129 -18.27 30.53 1.87
CA LEU A 129 -18.31 31.98 1.67
C LEU A 129 -17.64 32.32 0.34
N ILE A 130 -18.40 32.86 -0.62
CA ILE A 130 -17.87 33.28 -1.91
C ILE A 130 -17.63 34.79 -1.87
N LYS A 131 -16.38 35.22 -2.06
CA LYS A 131 -16.02 36.62 -2.32
C LYS A 131 -15.69 36.76 -3.80
N LEU A 132 -16.43 37.60 -4.50
CA LEU A 132 -16.17 37.93 -5.90
C LEU A 132 -15.26 39.16 -5.93
N ASP A 133 -14.00 38.98 -6.31
CA ASP A 133 -13.14 40.12 -6.59
C ASP A 133 -13.59 40.78 -7.90
N ASN A 134 -13.79 42.10 -7.87
CA ASN A 134 -14.09 42.96 -9.01
C ASN A 134 -15.51 42.93 -9.63
N TYR A 135 -16.56 42.64 -8.87
CA TYR A 135 -17.94 42.86 -9.34
C TYR A 135 -18.40 44.32 -9.15
N ARG A 136 -18.07 45.22 -10.10
CA ARG A 136 -18.77 46.52 -10.24
C ARG A 136 -19.97 46.37 -11.16
N TYR A 137 -21.12 45.95 -10.62
CA TYR A 137 -22.41 46.40 -11.17
C TYR A 137 -23.50 46.34 -10.10
N GLN A 138 -23.99 47.51 -9.70
CA GLN A 138 -25.22 47.65 -8.94
C GLN A 138 -26.40 47.18 -9.80
N ARG A 139 -27.18 46.21 -9.32
CA ARG A 139 -28.56 46.02 -9.81
C ARG A 139 -29.49 45.87 -8.62
N ILE A 140 -30.29 46.91 -8.42
CA ILE A 140 -31.38 46.94 -7.45
C ILE A 140 -32.53 46.10 -8.04
N TRP A 141 -32.94 45.05 -7.33
CA TRP A 141 -34.20 44.36 -7.63
C TRP A 141 -35.28 44.92 -6.71
N ASN A 142 -36.29 45.59 -7.29
CA ASN A 142 -37.49 46.00 -6.57
C ASN A 142 -38.38 44.77 -6.31
N TYR A 143 -38.61 44.45 -5.05
CA TYR A 143 -39.58 43.44 -4.63
C TYR A 143 -40.97 44.07 -4.59
N ARG A 144 -41.87 43.71 -5.52
CA ARG A 144 -43.27 44.11 -5.46
C ARG A 144 -44.09 43.03 -4.75
N ARG A 145 -44.54 43.33 -3.52
CA ARG A 145 -45.61 42.58 -2.85
C ARG A 145 -46.86 42.63 -3.74
N LYS A 146 -47.47 41.48 -4.02
CA LYS A 146 -48.91 41.43 -4.25
C LYS A 146 -49.56 41.06 -2.92
N SER A 147 -50.50 41.94 -2.55
CA SER A 147 -51.54 41.84 -1.51
C SER A 147 -52.19 40.47 -1.43
#